data_AF-A0A7D5T9Z7-F1
#
_entry.id   AF-A0A7D5T9Z7-F1
#
_cell.length_a   1.000
_cell.length_b   1.000
_cell.length_c   1.000
_cell.angle_alpha   90.00
_cell.angle_beta   90.00
_cell.angle_gamma   90.00
#
_symmetry.space_group_name_H-M   'P 1'
#
loop_
_entity.id
_entity.type
_entity.pdbx_description
1 polymer ?
#
loop_
_entity_poly.entity_id
_entity_poly.type
_entity_poly.pdbx_seq_one_letter_code
_entity_poly.pdbx_strand_id
1 'polypeptide(L)'
;MAKVELRYGRGSFLVVTALLLLMTLMLIILLSSFSAGSAMIVPAALIALAAVVIYGVVPMFTYHYIEDGTLVLRQGLFFRGRVPLSNIREVERVERGPWRTGVLFNLRGARLYVTTRRNDLIMLKLTYRQRFGSVFGKGVDTIIFDCVDIERALRALSETVTPANRSLWSADRPLV
;
A
#
# COMPACT_ATOMS: atom_id res chain seq x y z
N MET A 1 17.25 -13.93 -5.16
CA MET A 1 16.67 -13.52 -6.47
C MET A 1 16.95 -12.03 -6.66
N ALA A 2 17.12 -11.53 -7.88
CA ALA A 2 17.27 -10.08 -8.10
C ALA A 2 16.01 -9.32 -7.65
N LYS A 3 16.19 -8.16 -7.01
CA LYS A 3 15.08 -7.33 -6.52
C LYS A 3 14.27 -6.78 -7.70
N VAL A 4 12.98 -7.09 -7.75
CA VAL A 4 12.05 -6.57 -8.77
C VAL A 4 11.25 -5.40 -8.19
N GLU A 5 11.47 -4.19 -8.69
CA GLU A 5 10.70 -3.02 -8.28
C GLU A 5 9.33 -2.94 -8.97
N LEU A 6 8.28 -2.76 -8.18
CA LEU A 6 6.89 -2.59 -8.60
C LEU A 6 6.42 -1.19 -8.13
N ARG A 7 6.63 -0.19 -8.97
CA ARG A 7 6.29 1.21 -8.68
C ARG A 7 4.80 1.43 -8.84
N TYR A 8 4.20 2.25 -7.98
CA TYR A 8 2.81 2.70 -8.09
C TYR A 8 2.70 4.16 -8.57
N GLY A 9 1.50 4.58 -8.93
CA GLY A 9 1.23 5.94 -9.39
C GLY A 9 1.47 7.00 -8.31
N ARG A 10 2.12 8.11 -8.66
CA ARG A 10 2.41 9.21 -7.72
C ARG A 10 1.43 10.37 -7.76
N GLY A 11 0.51 10.37 -8.73
CA GLY A 11 -0.42 11.48 -8.97
C GLY A 11 -1.28 11.84 -7.76
N SER A 12 -1.82 10.83 -7.06
CA SER A 12 -2.62 11.06 -5.86
C SER A 12 -1.81 11.70 -4.72
N PHE A 13 -0.53 11.34 -4.56
CA PHE A 13 0.34 11.97 -3.56
C PHE A 13 0.70 13.41 -3.92
N LEU A 14 0.79 13.77 -5.21
CA LEU A 14 1.00 15.16 -5.63
C LEU A 14 -0.20 16.03 -5.20
N VAL A 15 -1.41 15.54 -5.44
CA VAL A 15 -2.65 16.22 -5.02
C VAL A 15 -2.70 16.35 -3.49
N VAL A 16 -2.41 15.28 -2.75
CA VAL A 16 -2.35 15.32 -1.28
C VAL A 16 -1.30 16.32 -0.78
N THR A 17 -0.12 16.34 -1.40
CA THR A 17 0.95 17.29 -1.04
C THR A 17 0.52 18.73 -1.27
N ALA A 18 -0.08 19.02 -2.43
CA ALA A 18 -0.59 20.36 -2.74
C ALA A 18 -1.69 20.80 -1.76
N LEU A 19 -2.62 19.91 -1.42
CA LEU A 19 -3.66 20.19 -0.42
C LEU A 19 -3.08 20.44 0.97
N LEU A 20 -2.10 19.65 1.40
CA LEU A 20 -1.44 19.84 2.70
C LEU A 20 -0.65 21.15 2.76
N LEU A 21 0.02 21.54 1.67
CA LEU A 21 0.69 22.84 1.58
C LEU A 21 -0.31 24.00 1.65
N LEU A 22 -1.44 23.89 0.93
CA LEU A 22 -2.50 24.88 0.99
C LEU A 22 -3.09 24.99 2.41
N MET A 23 -3.38 23.86 3.07
CA MET A 23 -3.86 23.85 4.46
C MET A 23 -2.84 24.46 5.42
N THR A 24 -1.55 24.20 5.21
CA THR A 24 -0.46 24.79 6.01
C THR A 24 -0.44 26.31 5.86
N LEU A 25 -0.54 26.81 4.62
CA LEU A 25 -0.61 28.24 4.34
C LEU A 25 -1.84 28.89 4.98
N MET A 26 -3.02 28.28 4.82
CA MET A 26 -4.25 28.78 5.43
C MET A 26 -4.17 28.81 6.96
N LEU A 27 -3.57 27.80 7.59
CA LEU A 27 -3.35 27.78 9.03
C LEU A 27 -2.47 28.95 9.49
N ILE A 28 -1.37 29.21 8.78
CA ILE A 28 -0.47 30.33 9.10
C ILE A 28 -1.22 31.66 8.99
N ILE A 29 -1.94 31.89 7.89
CA ILE A 29 -2.74 33.12 7.68
C ILE A 29 -3.80 33.29 8.78
N LEU A 30 -4.46 32.20 9.17
CA LEU A 30 -5.46 32.21 10.24
C LEU A 30 -4.85 32.62 11.58
N LEU A 31 -3.74 31.98 11.97
CA LEU A 31 -3.04 32.30 13.22
C LEU A 31 -2.53 33.74 13.22
N SER A 32 -2.01 34.23 12.09
CA SER A 32 -1.62 35.63 11.94
C SER A 32 -2.79 36.60 12.07
N SER A 33 -3.97 36.24 11.54
CA SER A 33 -5.20 37.06 11.66
C SER A 33 -5.68 37.21 13.11
N PHE A 34 -5.44 36.21 13.96
CA PHE A 34 -5.75 36.27 15.40
C PHE A 34 -4.63 36.90 16.25
N SER A 35 -3.64 37.56 15.61
CA SER A 35 -2.49 38.15 16.30
C SER A 35 -1.72 37.15 17.16
N ALA A 36 -1.69 35.87 16.77
CA ALA A 36 -0.92 34.87 17.50
C ALA A 36 0.57 35.24 17.48
N GLY A 37 1.24 35.12 18.63
CA GLY A 37 2.67 35.36 18.73
C GLY A 37 3.48 34.35 17.92
N SER A 38 4.71 34.72 17.55
CA SER A 38 5.65 33.84 16.85
C SER A 38 5.88 32.51 17.58
N ALA A 39 5.84 32.52 18.91
CA ALA A 39 5.92 31.34 19.77
C ALA A 39 4.81 30.29 19.52
N MET A 40 3.67 30.68 18.93
CA MET A 40 2.60 29.74 18.54
C MET A 40 2.65 29.42 17.04
N ILE A 41 2.91 30.43 16.20
CA ILE A 41 2.92 30.27 14.74
C ILE A 41 4.03 29.31 14.31
N VAL A 42 5.26 29.48 14.84
CA VAL A 42 6.41 28.69 14.40
C VAL A 42 6.23 27.20 14.70
N PRO A 43 5.88 26.76 15.93
CA PRO A 43 5.63 25.34 16.19
C PRO A 43 4.49 24.77 15.33
N ALA A 44 3.40 25.53 15.15
CA ALA A 44 2.28 25.09 14.32
C ALA A 44 2.70 24.88 12.85
N ALA A 45 3.46 25.81 12.29
CA ALA A 45 4.00 25.71 10.93
C ALA A 45 4.96 24.52 10.79
N LEU A 46 5.82 24.27 11.79
CA LEU A 46 6.73 23.13 11.78
C LEU A 46 5.98 21.79 11.82
N ILE A 47 4.95 21.67 12.66
CA ILE A 47 4.11 20.47 12.73
C ILE A 47 3.37 20.25 11.40
N ALA A 48 2.81 21.31 10.83
CA ALA A 48 2.12 21.25 9.55
C ALA A 48 3.08 20.85 8.41
N LEU A 49 4.29 21.40 8.37
CA LEU A 49 5.33 21.04 7.41
C LEU A 49 5.78 19.58 7.59
N ALA A 50 5.93 19.11 8.83
CA ALA A 50 6.23 17.71 9.10
C ALA A 50 5.12 16.79 8.55
N ALA A 51 3.85 17.18 8.68
CA ALA A 51 2.74 16.45 8.08
C ALA A 51 2.81 16.43 6.53
N VAL A 52 3.16 17.55 5.88
CA VAL A 52 3.41 17.60 4.42
C VAL A 52 4.48 16.59 4.02
N VAL A 53 5.61 16.56 4.75
CA VAL A 53 6.70 15.65 4.45
C VAL A 53 6.27 14.20 4.63
N ILE A 54 5.68 13.86 5.77
CA ILE A 54 5.32 12.49 6.14
C ILE A 54 4.22 11.91 5.25
N TYR A 55 3.17 12.69 4.95
CA TYR A 55 1.99 12.21 4.23
C TYR A 55 1.99 12.54 2.74
N GLY A 56 2.71 13.59 2.32
CA GLY A 56 2.81 13.99 0.92
C GLY A 56 4.09 13.47 0.27
N VAL A 57 5.24 13.89 0.81
CA VAL A 57 6.55 13.69 0.17
C VAL A 57 7.05 12.24 0.32
N VAL A 58 7.10 11.70 1.53
CA VAL A 58 7.65 10.36 1.80
C VAL A 58 7.00 9.26 0.95
N PRO A 59 5.67 9.19 0.80
CA PRO A 59 5.02 8.17 -0.04
C PRO A 59 5.41 8.23 -1.51
N MET A 60 5.92 9.35 -2.03
CA MET A 60 6.41 9.43 -3.41
C MET A 60 7.70 8.63 -3.63
N PHE A 61 8.49 8.45 -2.56
CA PHE A 61 9.78 7.75 -2.62
C PHE A 61 9.69 6.28 -2.20
N THR A 62 8.49 5.78 -1.91
CA THR A 62 8.27 4.36 -1.65
C THR A 62 7.71 3.63 -2.86
N TYR A 63 7.88 2.31 -2.90
CA TYR A 63 7.43 1.43 -3.96
C TYR A 63 7.28 0.00 -3.40
N HIS A 64 6.47 -0.82 -4.08
CA HIS A 64 6.42 -2.25 -3.80
C HIS A 64 7.60 -2.95 -4.45
N TYR A 65 8.03 -4.09 -3.93
CA TYR A 65 9.11 -4.85 -4.54
C TYR A 65 9.02 -6.33 -4.19
N ILE A 66 9.60 -7.18 -5.03
CA ILE A 66 9.78 -8.60 -4.78
C ILE A 66 11.26 -8.85 -4.51
N GLU A 67 11.56 -9.51 -3.39
CA GLU A 67 12.92 -9.83 -2.97
C GLU A 67 12.88 -11.10 -2.11
N ASP A 68 13.83 -12.02 -2.35
CA ASP A 68 14.02 -13.25 -1.57
C ASP A 68 12.72 -14.02 -1.27
N GLY A 69 11.93 -14.29 -2.31
CA GLY A 69 10.69 -15.05 -2.18
C GLY A 69 9.57 -14.33 -1.43
N THR A 70 9.70 -13.00 -1.23
CA THR A 70 8.72 -12.18 -0.52
C THR A 70 8.30 -10.98 -1.35
N LEU A 71 6.99 -10.79 -1.50
CA LEU A 71 6.42 -9.53 -1.97
C LEU A 71 6.33 -8.55 -0.80
N VAL A 72 7.00 -7.41 -0.92
CA VAL A 72 6.94 -6.32 0.07
C VAL A 72 6.09 -5.19 -0.49
N LEU A 73 4.95 -4.97 0.15
CA LEU A 73 4.04 -3.88 -0.14
C LEU A 73 4.33 -2.70 0.78
N ARG A 74 4.81 -1.59 0.21
CA ARG A 74 5.00 -0.32 0.93
C ARG A 74 4.06 0.77 0.46
N GLN A 75 3.61 1.60 1.39
CA GLN A 75 2.94 2.86 1.08
C GLN A 75 3.28 3.89 2.17
N GLY A 76 4.24 4.76 1.86
CA GLY A 76 4.77 5.74 2.81
C GLY A 76 5.56 5.11 3.97
N LEU A 77 5.62 5.85 5.08
CA LEU A 77 6.33 5.43 6.29
C LEU A 77 5.56 4.39 7.10
N PHE A 78 4.23 4.50 7.14
CA PHE A 78 3.40 3.78 8.11
C PHE A 78 2.98 2.39 7.66
N PHE A 79 3.03 2.10 6.35
CA PHE A 79 2.62 0.79 5.86
C PHE A 79 3.76 0.05 5.18
N ARG A 80 4.07 -1.12 5.75
CA ARG A 80 4.96 -2.13 5.17
C ARG A 80 4.38 -3.52 5.44
N GLY A 81 3.76 -4.12 4.43
CA GLY A 81 3.32 -5.51 4.42
C GLY A 81 4.37 -6.40 3.75
N ARG A 82 4.61 -7.59 4.30
CA ARG A 82 5.46 -8.61 3.69
C ARG A 82 4.62 -9.85 3.44
N VAL A 83 4.60 -10.37 2.22
CA VAL A 83 3.79 -11.52 1.82
C VAL A 83 4.72 -12.55 1.20
N PRO A 84 4.91 -13.72 1.82
CA PRO A 84 5.66 -14.80 1.19
C PRO A 84 4.99 -15.19 -0.12
N LEU A 85 5.76 -15.32 -1.20
CA LEU A 85 5.22 -15.71 -2.50
C LEU A 85 4.63 -17.13 -2.46
N SER A 86 5.14 -18.00 -1.58
CA SER A 86 4.56 -19.32 -1.29
C SER A 86 3.15 -19.27 -0.70
N ASN A 87 2.76 -18.14 -0.11
CA ASN A 87 1.40 -17.94 0.38
C ASN A 87 0.46 -17.37 -0.69
N ILE A 88 0.94 -17.05 -1.89
CA ILE A 88 0.08 -16.54 -2.96
C ILE A 88 -0.49 -17.73 -3.73
N ARG A 89 -1.81 -17.89 -3.67
CA ARG A 89 -2.54 -18.95 -4.37
C ARG A 89 -2.86 -18.54 -5.81
N GLU A 90 -3.30 -17.31 -5.98
CA GLU A 90 -3.82 -16.82 -7.25
C GLU A 90 -3.49 -15.34 -7.42
N VAL A 91 -3.24 -14.94 -8.66
CA VAL A 91 -2.92 -13.57 -9.07
C VAL A 91 -3.85 -13.21 -10.22
N GLU A 92 -4.63 -12.16 -10.06
CA GLU A 92 -5.60 -11.69 -11.05
C GLU A 92 -5.44 -10.18 -11.27
N ARG A 93 -5.72 -9.73 -12.51
CA ARG A 93 -5.95 -8.32 -12.79
C ARG A 93 -7.40 -7.99 -12.48
N VAL A 94 -7.63 -6.91 -11.75
CA VAL A 94 -8.98 -6.43 -11.44
C VAL A 94 -9.17 -5.01 -11.95
N GLU A 95 -10.25 -4.79 -12.70
CA GLU A 95 -10.49 -3.51 -13.36
C GLU A 95 -10.91 -2.40 -12.40
N ARG A 96 -11.63 -2.76 -11.33
CA ARG A 96 -12.19 -1.82 -10.35
C ARG A 96 -11.80 -2.19 -8.93
N GLY A 97 -11.49 -1.15 -8.18
CA GLY A 97 -11.09 -1.19 -6.79
C GLY A 97 -12.05 -0.48 -5.86
N PRO A 98 -11.58 -0.13 -4.65
CA PRO A 98 -12.40 0.48 -3.62
C PRO A 98 -12.78 1.93 -3.97
N TRP A 99 -13.84 2.43 -3.33
CA TRP A 99 -14.28 3.83 -3.46
C TRP A 99 -13.23 4.86 -3.02
N ARG A 100 -12.25 4.46 -2.19
CA ARG A 100 -11.18 5.32 -1.68
C ARG A 100 -9.84 4.68 -1.97
N THR A 101 -8.82 5.49 -2.25
CA THR A 101 -7.43 5.03 -2.34
C THR A 101 -6.77 5.13 -0.97
N GLY A 102 -5.67 4.41 -0.78
CA GLY A 102 -4.93 4.33 0.46
C GLY A 102 -4.66 2.89 0.88
N VAL A 103 -4.22 2.77 2.13
CA VAL A 103 -4.18 1.49 2.84
C VAL A 103 -5.52 1.31 3.55
N LEU A 104 -6.33 0.38 3.09
CA LEU A 104 -7.69 0.16 3.60
C LEU A 104 -7.91 -1.30 3.92
N PHE A 105 -8.60 -1.57 5.02
CA PHE A 105 -8.99 -2.92 5.38
C PHE A 105 -10.51 -3.05 5.37
N ASN A 106 -11.01 -3.99 4.58
CA ASN A 106 -12.43 -4.34 4.57
C ASN A 106 -12.66 -5.59 5.43
N LEU A 107 -13.33 -5.40 6.57
CA LEU A 107 -13.68 -6.46 7.52
C LEU A 107 -14.59 -7.54 6.93
N ARG A 108 -15.57 -7.16 6.10
CA ARG A 108 -16.57 -8.10 5.57
C ARG A 108 -15.99 -9.13 4.62
N GLY A 109 -14.81 -8.88 4.06
CA GLY A 109 -14.15 -9.81 3.13
C GLY A 109 -12.69 -10.08 3.44
N ALA A 110 -12.19 -9.70 4.62
CA ALA A 110 -10.77 -9.82 5.00
C ALA A 110 -9.80 -9.33 3.89
N ARG A 111 -10.16 -8.22 3.23
CA ARG A 111 -9.40 -7.66 2.10
C ARG A 111 -8.54 -6.49 2.53
N LEU A 112 -7.28 -6.52 2.13
CA LEU A 112 -6.35 -5.41 2.28
C LEU A 112 -6.16 -4.71 0.93
N TYR A 113 -6.48 -3.44 0.88
CA TYR A 113 -6.20 -2.58 -0.26
C TYR A 113 -4.97 -1.75 0.05
N VAL A 114 -4.02 -1.70 -0.89
CA VAL A 114 -2.82 -0.86 -0.84
C VAL A 114 -2.77 -0.16 -2.19
N THR A 115 -3.56 0.90 -2.33
CA THR A 115 -3.88 1.47 -3.64
C THR A 115 -3.67 2.98 -3.71
N THR A 116 -3.20 3.47 -4.85
CA THR A 116 -3.04 4.89 -5.19
C THR A 116 -4.00 5.33 -6.29
N ARG A 117 -4.63 4.36 -6.96
CA ARG A 117 -5.67 4.51 -7.99
C ARG A 117 -6.81 3.52 -7.73
N ARG A 118 -7.94 3.73 -8.40
CA ARG A 118 -9.17 2.91 -8.19
C ARG A 118 -9.42 1.89 -9.29
N ASN A 119 -8.68 1.96 -10.39
CA ASN A 119 -8.86 1.07 -11.52
C ASN A 119 -7.53 0.42 -11.84
N ASP A 120 -7.61 -0.70 -12.57
CA ASP A 120 -6.44 -1.41 -13.06
C ASP A 120 -5.52 -1.81 -11.90
N LEU A 121 -5.92 -2.81 -11.14
CA LEU A 121 -5.23 -3.27 -9.92
C LEU A 121 -4.85 -4.74 -10.06
N ILE A 122 -4.02 -5.19 -9.14
CA ILE A 122 -3.63 -6.60 -8.98
C ILE A 122 -4.27 -7.12 -7.71
N MET A 123 -4.98 -8.22 -7.83
CA MET A 123 -5.54 -8.98 -6.73
C MET A 123 -4.73 -10.24 -6.49
N LEU A 124 -4.37 -10.47 -5.23
CA LEU A 124 -3.74 -11.68 -4.74
C LEU A 124 -4.72 -12.39 -3.82
N LYS A 125 -5.03 -13.66 -4.10
CA LYS A 125 -5.66 -14.54 -3.11
C LYS A 125 -4.58 -15.32 -2.39
N LEU A 126 -4.65 -15.36 -1.07
CA LEU A 126 -3.70 -16.06 -0.23
C LEU A 126 -4.14 -17.49 0.04
N THR A 127 -3.17 -18.39 0.20
CA THR A 127 -3.42 -19.79 0.60
C THR A 127 -3.92 -19.85 2.04
N TYR A 128 -3.30 -19.08 2.94
CA TYR A 128 -3.71 -18.94 4.33
C TYR A 128 -3.81 -17.46 4.73
N ARG A 129 -4.71 -17.17 5.68
CA ARG A 129 -4.90 -15.82 6.21
C ARG A 129 -3.62 -15.33 6.88
N GLN A 130 -3.19 -14.13 6.48
CA GLN A 130 -2.00 -13.49 7.02
C GLN A 130 -2.36 -12.24 7.82
N ARG A 131 -1.70 -12.03 8.96
CA ARG A 131 -1.89 -10.84 9.79
C ARG A 131 -0.84 -9.77 9.45
N PHE A 132 -1.25 -8.52 9.44
CA PHE A 132 -0.37 -7.37 9.22
C PHE A 132 -0.40 -6.45 10.44
N GLY A 133 0.75 -6.25 11.10
CA GLY A 133 0.86 -5.35 12.25
C GLY A 133 0.43 -3.91 11.92
N SER A 134 0.77 -3.44 10.71
CA SER A 134 0.36 -2.13 10.18
C SER A 134 -1.15 -1.97 9.98
N VAL A 135 -1.93 -3.03 10.14
CA VAL A 135 -3.39 -3.05 9.98
C VAL A 135 -4.05 -3.61 11.24
N PHE A 136 -3.49 -3.28 12.42
CA PHE A 136 -3.96 -3.72 13.74
C PHE A 136 -4.04 -5.25 13.89
N GLY A 137 -3.14 -5.98 13.23
CA GLY A 137 -3.06 -7.44 13.33
C GLY A 137 -4.24 -8.18 12.70
N LYS A 138 -5.09 -7.51 11.90
CA LYS A 138 -6.23 -8.16 11.26
C LYS A 138 -5.77 -9.21 10.23
N GLY A 139 -6.47 -10.34 10.21
CA GLY A 139 -6.23 -11.41 9.23
C GLY A 139 -6.78 -11.03 7.85
N VAL A 140 -5.95 -11.21 6.84
CA VAL A 140 -6.22 -10.90 5.43
C VAL A 140 -6.10 -12.18 4.62
N ASP A 141 -7.05 -12.48 3.75
CA ASP A 141 -6.95 -13.56 2.75
C ASP A 141 -6.83 -13.03 1.31
N THR A 142 -7.14 -11.74 1.10
CA THR A 142 -7.09 -11.12 -0.22
C THR A 142 -6.35 -9.79 -0.14
N ILE A 143 -5.39 -9.57 -1.03
CA ILE A 143 -4.64 -8.32 -1.11
C ILE A 143 -4.86 -7.70 -2.48
N ILE A 144 -5.16 -6.41 -2.53
CA ILE A 144 -5.37 -5.66 -3.76
C ILE A 144 -4.43 -4.47 -3.75
N PHE A 145 -3.60 -4.33 -4.78
CA PHE A 145 -2.65 -3.23 -4.88
C PHE A 145 -2.47 -2.77 -6.33
N ASP A 146 -1.94 -1.57 -6.54
CA ASP A 146 -1.64 -1.06 -7.88
C ASP A 146 -0.14 -0.99 -8.16
N CYS A 147 0.19 -1.03 -9.44
CA CYS A 147 1.50 -0.65 -9.94
C CYS A 147 1.36 -0.02 -11.32
N VAL A 148 2.37 0.73 -11.76
CA VAL A 148 2.39 1.42 -13.05
C VAL A 148 2.50 0.42 -14.20
N ASP A 149 3.33 -0.61 -14.03
CA ASP A 149 3.56 -1.66 -15.03
C ASP A 149 2.95 -2.99 -14.54
N ILE A 150 1.64 -3.11 -14.75
CA ILE A 150 0.88 -4.31 -14.35
C ILE A 150 1.40 -5.55 -15.05
N GLU A 151 1.69 -5.48 -16.34
CA GLU A 151 2.07 -6.65 -17.12
C GLU A 151 3.40 -7.22 -16.60
N ARG A 152 4.37 -6.36 -16.26
CA ARG A 152 5.60 -6.79 -15.60
C ARG A 152 5.36 -7.39 -14.22
N ALA A 153 4.47 -6.80 -13.43
CA ALA A 153 4.15 -7.29 -12.10
C ALA A 153 3.46 -8.66 -12.14
N LEU A 154 2.48 -8.83 -13.04
CA LEU A 154 1.79 -10.10 -13.27
C LEU A 154 2.78 -11.19 -13.70
N ARG A 155 3.65 -10.91 -14.68
CA ARG A 155 4.70 -11.87 -15.08
C ARG A 155 5.58 -12.29 -13.90
N ALA A 156 6.13 -11.32 -13.16
CA ALA A 156 7.01 -11.60 -12.03
C ALA A 156 6.32 -12.43 -10.91
N LEU A 157 5.03 -12.17 -10.67
CA LEU A 157 4.25 -12.90 -9.67
C LEU A 157 3.84 -14.30 -10.19
N SER A 158 3.36 -14.42 -11.42
CA SER A 158 2.91 -15.67 -12.01
C SER A 158 4.02 -16.70 -12.21
N GLU A 159 5.21 -16.25 -12.64
CA GLU A 159 6.41 -17.08 -12.75
C GLU A 159 6.82 -17.68 -11.40
N THR A 160 6.56 -16.95 -10.31
CA THR A 160 6.92 -17.40 -8.97
C THR A 160 5.84 -18.24 -8.29
N VAL A 161 4.57 -18.07 -8.68
CA VAL A 161 3.41 -18.83 -8.18
C VAL A 161 3.33 -20.24 -8.80
N THR A 162 4.02 -20.50 -9.92
CA THR A 162 3.90 -21.75 -10.70
C THR A 162 5.26 -22.43 -10.89
N PRO A 163 5.84 -23.09 -9.85
CA PRO A 163 5.74 -24.56 -9.80
C PRO A 163 5.69 -25.20 -8.39
N ALA A 164 5.91 -24.45 -7.30
CA ALA A 164 6.02 -25.02 -5.95
C ALA A 164 4.69 -25.43 -5.32
N ASN A 165 3.57 -24.88 -5.80
CA ASN A 165 2.26 -25.12 -5.19
C ASN A 165 1.52 -26.31 -5.82
N ARG A 166 1.78 -26.68 -7.08
CA ARG A 166 1.05 -27.82 -7.73
C ARG A 166 1.30 -29.16 -7.05
N SER A 167 2.48 -29.40 -6.49
CA SER A 167 2.81 -30.67 -5.81
C SER A 167 2.19 -30.79 -4.41
N LEU A 168 1.70 -29.70 -3.81
CA LEU A 168 1.01 -29.73 -2.51
C LEU A 168 -0.47 -30.14 -2.62
N TRP A 169 -0.99 -30.27 -3.85
CA TRP A 169 -2.39 -30.58 -4.16
C TRP A 169 -2.57 -31.89 -4.94
N SER A 170 -1.56 -32.78 -5.01
CA SER A 170 -1.85 -34.18 -5.33
C SER A 170 -2.75 -34.72 -4.23
N ALA A 171 -3.95 -35.15 -4.63
CA ALA A 171 -5.13 -35.40 -3.82
C ALA A 171 -5.06 -36.60 -2.86
N ASP A 172 -3.98 -36.73 -2.08
CA ASP A 172 -3.78 -37.82 -1.12
C ASP A 172 -3.30 -37.29 0.25
N ARG A 173 -4.15 -36.53 0.94
CA ARG A 173 -4.02 -36.45 2.41
C ARG A 173 -5.36 -36.69 3.10
N PRO A 174 -5.48 -37.75 3.91
CA PRO A 174 -6.69 -38.02 4.67
C PRO A 174 -6.86 -36.94 5.73
N LEU A 175 -8.12 -36.55 5.95
CA LEU A 175 -8.52 -35.69 7.06
C LEU A 175 -8.19 -36.43 8.37
N VAL A 176 -7.32 -35.84 9.19
CA VAL A 176 -7.15 -36.15 10.60
C VAL A 176 -7.30 -34.85 11.37
#